data_AF-A0A257M2N4-F1
#
_entry.id   AF-A0A257M2N4-F1
#
_cell.length_a   1.000
_cell.length_b   1.000
_cell.length_c   1.000
_cell.angle_alpha   90.00
_cell.angle_beta   90.00
_cell.angle_gamma   90.00
#
_symmetry.space_group_name_H-M   'P 1'
#
loop_
_entity.id
_entity.type
_entity.pdbx_description
1 polymer ?
#
loop_
_entity_poly.entity_id
_entity_poly.type
_entity_poly.pdbx_seq_one_letter_code
_entity_poly.pdbx_strand_id
1 'polypeptide(L)'
;MKALAPLIALFVLLVSPLGAQTPTTDPNAAQQNSGESDGPRRFWQASVPGGHYMVAIDRISSISVQTYMLDAALVVHEVTVDTSGQALARFYYIEPPSAPGTGVGQVLERGKQVVEQVGKRTGNDSANMVVKKYPETTHAKTVEFRLQSQAELDALYKSLRDTWESGRGRRFTVK
;
A
#
# COMPACT_ATOMS: atom_id res chain seq x y z
N MET A 1 -10.17 35.55 -68.08
CA MET A 1 -10.70 36.35 -66.96
C MET A 1 -11.80 35.54 -66.28
N LYS A 2 -11.68 35.28 -64.96
CA LYS A 2 -12.73 35.01 -63.94
C LYS A 2 -13.89 34.04 -64.34
N ALA A 3 -14.25 33.00 -63.59
CA ALA A 3 -14.45 32.97 -62.15
C ALA A 3 -14.47 31.54 -61.58
N LEU A 4 -14.07 31.46 -60.32
CA LEU A 4 -14.09 30.35 -59.39
C LEU A 4 -15.48 30.27 -58.71
N ALA A 5 -16.04 29.07 -58.54
CA ALA A 5 -17.10 28.80 -57.56
C ALA A 5 -16.94 27.37 -56.98
N PRO A 6 -17.02 27.16 -55.66
CA PRO A 6 -16.62 25.92 -54.99
C PRO A 6 -17.82 25.00 -54.70
N LEU A 7 -17.60 23.67 -54.70
CA LEU A 7 -18.54 22.72 -54.11
C LEU A 7 -17.96 22.19 -52.79
N ILE A 8 -18.70 22.49 -51.73
CA ILE A 8 -18.41 22.24 -50.32
C ILE A 8 -18.42 20.74 -50.05
N ALA A 9 -17.30 20.19 -49.56
CA ALA A 9 -17.24 18.85 -48.99
C ALA A 9 -17.66 18.90 -47.51
N LEU A 10 -18.79 18.26 -47.19
CA LEU A 10 -19.31 18.13 -45.83
C LEU A 10 -18.54 17.03 -45.09
N PHE A 11 -17.66 17.42 -44.17
CA PHE A 11 -16.91 16.51 -43.30
C PHE A 11 -17.73 16.23 -42.04
N VAL A 12 -18.32 15.03 -41.93
CA VAL A 12 -19.02 14.58 -40.73
C VAL A 12 -17.97 14.12 -39.70
N LEU A 13 -17.73 14.92 -38.67
CA LEU A 13 -16.95 14.53 -37.50
C LEU A 13 -17.82 13.62 -36.59
N LEU A 14 -17.54 12.32 -36.60
CA LEU A 14 -17.99 11.42 -35.52
C LEU A 14 -17.22 11.75 -34.25
N VAL A 15 -17.89 12.36 -33.28
CA VAL A 15 -17.40 12.48 -31.90
C VAL A 15 -17.74 11.18 -31.18
N SER A 16 -16.75 10.32 -30.96
CA SER A 16 -16.87 9.22 -30.01
C SER A 16 -16.82 9.78 -28.59
N PRO A 17 -17.75 9.43 -27.68
CA PRO A 17 -17.55 9.72 -26.27
C PRO A 17 -16.36 8.90 -25.77
N LEU A 18 -15.29 9.59 -25.35
CA LEU A 18 -14.27 9.00 -24.50
C LEU A 18 -14.99 8.48 -23.25
N GLY A 19 -15.14 7.16 -23.16
CA GLY A 19 -15.51 6.51 -21.91
C GLY A 19 -14.41 6.80 -20.90
N ALA A 20 -14.70 7.68 -19.94
CA ALA A 20 -13.88 7.82 -18.74
C ALA A 20 -13.81 6.46 -18.06
N GLN A 21 -12.66 5.81 -18.12
CA GLN A 21 -12.39 4.60 -17.38
C GLN A 21 -12.31 4.98 -15.90
N THR A 22 -13.43 4.85 -15.18
CA THR A 22 -13.38 4.62 -13.74
C THR A 22 -12.53 3.38 -13.53
N PRO A 23 -11.41 3.44 -12.78
CA PRO A 23 -10.71 2.23 -12.39
C PRO A 23 -11.67 1.47 -11.48
N THR A 24 -12.28 0.42 -12.02
CA THR A 24 -12.88 -0.64 -11.22
C THR A 24 -11.73 -1.28 -10.46
N THR A 25 -11.56 -0.90 -9.21
CA THR A 25 -10.69 -1.60 -8.28
C THR A 25 -11.30 -2.98 -8.06
N ASP A 26 -10.88 -3.94 -8.88
CA ASP A 26 -11.20 -5.35 -8.68
C ASP A 26 -10.41 -5.81 -7.43
N PRO A 27 -11.06 -6.16 -6.31
CA PRO A 27 -10.36 -6.59 -5.11
C PRO A 27 -9.52 -7.87 -5.33
N ASN A 28 -9.73 -8.60 -6.43
CA ASN A 28 -8.92 -9.75 -6.82
C ASN A 28 -7.63 -9.40 -7.58
N ALA A 29 -7.47 -8.18 -8.10
CA ALA A 29 -6.28 -7.79 -8.86
C ALA A 29 -5.02 -7.72 -7.99
N ALA A 30 -5.15 -7.37 -6.71
CA ALA A 30 -4.00 -7.34 -5.81
C ALA A 30 -3.46 -8.74 -5.48
N GLN A 31 -4.32 -9.76 -5.49
CA GLN A 31 -3.90 -11.15 -5.30
C GLN A 31 -3.19 -11.71 -6.55
N GLN A 32 -3.30 -11.05 -7.72
CA GLN A 32 -2.56 -11.42 -8.92
C GLN A 32 -1.08 -10.99 -8.88
N ASN A 33 -0.71 -9.99 -8.07
CA ASN A 33 0.65 -9.45 -8.01
C ASN A 33 1.50 -10.02 -6.86
N SER A 34 0.89 -10.73 -5.91
CA SER A 34 1.59 -11.45 -4.85
C SER A 34 1.49 -12.97 -5.01
N GLY A 35 2.57 -13.70 -4.81
CA GLY A 35 2.63 -15.16 -4.88
C GLY A 35 3.30 -15.77 -3.66
N GLU A 36 2.92 -17.02 -3.36
CA GLU A 36 3.48 -17.80 -2.25
C GLU A 36 3.96 -19.16 -2.76
N SER A 37 5.14 -19.59 -2.29
CA SER A 37 5.69 -20.91 -2.58
C SER A 37 6.23 -21.56 -1.32
N ASP A 38 6.41 -22.88 -1.36
CA ASP A 38 7.13 -23.58 -0.31
C ASP A 38 8.56 -23.05 -0.18
N GLY A 39 8.98 -22.82 1.07
CA GLY A 39 10.29 -22.33 1.42
C GLY A 39 11.08 -23.37 2.22
N PRO A 40 12.37 -23.09 2.53
CA PRO A 40 13.11 -23.87 3.50
C PRO A 40 12.34 -23.93 4.83
N ARG A 41 12.10 -25.15 5.34
CA ARG A 41 11.15 -25.46 6.43
C ARG A 41 11.16 -24.53 7.65
N ARG A 42 12.30 -23.92 7.99
CA ARG A 42 12.48 -23.11 9.21
C ARG A 42 12.46 -21.61 8.99
N PHE A 43 12.27 -21.15 7.75
CA PHE A 43 12.40 -19.74 7.40
C PHE A 43 11.14 -19.23 6.73
N TRP A 44 10.76 -18.01 7.09
CA TRP A 44 9.87 -17.20 6.28
C TRP A 44 10.71 -16.20 5.48
N GLN A 45 10.34 -16.00 4.22
CA GLN A 45 11.02 -15.10 3.30
C GLN A 45 10.00 -14.18 2.63
N ALA A 46 10.35 -12.90 2.49
CA ALA A 46 9.63 -11.94 1.67
C ALA A 46 10.56 -11.34 0.61
N SER A 47 10.15 -11.42 -0.64
CA SER A 47 10.76 -10.69 -1.76
C SER A 47 9.78 -9.59 -2.16
N VAL A 48 10.14 -8.34 -1.94
CA VAL A 48 9.27 -7.18 -2.18
C VAL A 48 10.05 -6.11 -2.96
N PRO A 49 9.38 -5.11 -3.56
CA PRO A 49 10.07 -3.97 -4.12
C PRO A 49 11.05 -3.37 -3.12
N GLY A 50 12.32 -3.23 -3.53
CA GLY A 50 13.38 -2.68 -2.68
C GLY A 50 14.21 -3.70 -1.91
N GLY A 51 13.83 -4.99 -1.86
CA GLY A 51 14.74 -6.01 -1.33
C GLY A 51 14.14 -7.34 -0.92
N HIS A 52 14.96 -8.12 -0.20
CA HIS A 52 14.61 -9.42 0.34
C HIS A 52 14.79 -9.42 1.86
N TYR A 53 13.83 -10.00 2.55
CA TYR A 53 13.89 -10.23 3.98
C TYR A 53 13.72 -11.72 4.27
N MET A 54 14.52 -12.24 5.20
CA MET A 54 14.42 -13.61 5.65
C MET A 54 14.58 -13.65 7.16
N VAL A 55 13.71 -14.43 7.80
CA VAL A 55 13.73 -14.62 9.24
C VAL A 55 13.51 -16.10 9.57
N ALA A 56 14.23 -16.59 10.58
CA ALA A 56 13.95 -17.90 11.13
C ALA A 56 12.66 -17.84 11.96
N ILE A 57 11.73 -18.76 11.73
CA ILE A 57 10.38 -18.72 12.33
C ILE A 57 10.46 -18.78 13.86
N ASP A 58 11.42 -19.55 14.39
CA ASP A 58 11.69 -19.70 15.81
C ASP A 58 12.35 -18.46 16.47
N ARG A 59 12.73 -17.47 15.67
CA ARG A 59 13.31 -16.20 16.16
C ARG A 59 12.30 -15.06 16.19
N ILE A 60 11.15 -15.21 15.55
CA ILE A 60 10.06 -14.22 15.60
C ILE A 60 9.50 -14.20 17.02
N SER A 61 9.57 -13.04 17.67
CA SER A 61 9.04 -12.80 19.02
C SER A 61 7.61 -12.27 18.96
N SER A 62 7.32 -11.40 17.98
CA SER A 62 5.98 -10.88 17.75
C SER A 62 5.79 -10.41 16.31
N ILE A 63 4.53 -10.39 15.89
CA ILE A 63 4.08 -9.77 14.64
C ILE A 63 2.96 -8.80 15.03
N SER A 64 2.99 -7.59 14.51
CA SER A 64 1.93 -6.60 14.73
C SER A 64 1.54 -5.89 13.44
N VAL A 65 0.27 -5.52 13.35
CA VAL A 65 -0.26 -4.68 12.28
C VAL A 65 -0.81 -3.41 12.91
N GLN A 66 -0.43 -2.26 12.36
CA GLN A 66 -0.87 -0.96 12.86
C GLN A 66 -1.25 -0.06 11.70
N THR A 67 -2.31 0.72 11.89
CA THR A 67 -2.67 1.83 11.03
C THR A 67 -2.53 3.11 11.83
N TYR A 68 -1.73 4.06 11.34
CA TYR A 68 -1.42 5.30 12.04
C TYR A 68 -1.30 6.48 11.08
N MET A 69 -1.40 7.69 11.61
CA MET A 69 -1.16 8.92 10.86
C MET A 69 0.29 9.37 11.01
N LEU A 70 0.93 9.68 9.89
CA LEU A 70 2.24 10.30 9.80
C LEU A 70 2.08 11.77 9.42
N ASP A 71 2.70 12.66 10.20
CA ASP A 71 2.71 14.12 10.01
C ASP A 71 1.32 14.75 9.79
N ALA A 72 0.30 14.15 10.42
CA ALA A 72 -1.12 14.55 10.33
C ALA A 72 -1.69 14.58 8.89
N ALA A 73 -1.01 14.00 7.90
CA ALA A 73 -1.39 14.09 6.49
C ALA A 73 -1.36 12.76 5.75
N LEU A 74 -0.57 11.80 6.21
CA LEU A 74 -0.40 10.50 5.56
C LEU A 74 -0.95 9.39 6.44
N VAL A 75 -1.76 8.50 5.89
CA VAL A 75 -2.14 7.26 6.58
C VAL A 75 -1.15 6.17 6.19
N VAL A 76 -0.58 5.53 7.21
CA VAL A 76 0.38 4.44 7.05
C VAL A 76 -0.23 3.17 7.63
N HIS A 77 -0.19 2.10 6.84
CA HIS A 77 -0.40 0.74 7.31
C HIS A 77 0.96 0.08 7.41
N GLU A 78 1.23 -0.55 8.55
CA GLU A 78 2.55 -1.11 8.86
C GLU A 78 2.39 -2.49 9.48
N VAL A 79 3.16 -3.45 8.96
CA VAL A 79 3.40 -4.75 9.58
C VAL A 79 4.80 -4.71 10.16
N THR A 80 4.91 -4.90 11.47
CA THR A 80 6.18 -5.03 12.18
C THR A 80 6.45 -6.49 12.50
N VAL A 81 7.66 -6.94 12.19
CA VAL A 81 8.20 -8.25 12.58
C VAL A 81 9.31 -8.02 13.58
N ASP A 82 9.03 -8.36 14.83
CA ASP A 82 10.03 -8.34 15.89
C ASP A 82 10.69 -9.70 16.01
N THR A 83 11.99 -9.68 16.30
CA THR A 83 12.77 -10.89 16.48
C THR A 83 13.57 -10.80 17.77
N SER A 84 13.94 -11.95 18.32
CA SER A 84 14.93 -12.02 19.41
C SER A 84 16.33 -11.49 19.04
N GLY A 85 16.53 -11.05 17.79
CA GLY A 85 17.74 -10.39 17.30
C GLY A 85 17.76 -8.88 17.58
N GLN A 86 18.78 -8.20 17.06
CA GLN A 86 18.92 -6.75 17.24
C GLN A 86 18.22 -5.91 16.17
N ALA A 87 17.62 -6.53 15.15
CA ALA A 87 17.00 -5.82 14.03
C ALA A 87 15.49 -6.06 13.97
N LEU A 88 14.75 -4.98 13.72
CA LEU A 88 13.29 -4.96 13.56
C LEU A 88 12.96 -4.73 12.08
N ALA A 89 12.10 -5.56 11.51
CA ALA A 89 11.66 -5.36 10.13
C ALA A 89 10.28 -4.70 10.09
N ARG A 90 10.12 -3.68 9.25
CA ARG A 90 8.83 -3.03 8.99
C ARG A 90 8.50 -3.10 7.51
N PHE A 91 7.31 -3.57 7.21
CA PHE A 91 6.70 -3.54 5.90
C PHE A 91 5.58 -2.52 5.96
N TYR A 92 5.55 -1.55 5.06
CA TYR A 92 4.54 -0.51 5.13
C TYR A 92 3.97 -0.12 3.77
N TYR A 93 2.72 0.31 3.79
CA TYR A 93 2.03 0.94 2.67
C TYR A 93 1.53 2.31 3.13
N ILE A 94 1.83 3.33 2.34
CA ILE A 94 1.31 4.68 2.55
C ILE A 94 0.11 4.86 1.64
N GLU A 95 -1.05 5.12 2.20
CA GLU A 95 -2.22 5.47 1.41
C GLU A 95 -1.94 6.78 0.64
N PRO A 96 -2.07 6.80 -0.69
CA PRO A 96 -1.92 8.03 -1.44
C PRO A 96 -3.03 9.00 -1.03
N PRO A 97 -2.71 10.28 -0.82
CA PRO A 97 -3.75 11.29 -0.62
C PRO A 97 -4.63 11.33 -1.87
N SER A 98 -5.95 11.35 -1.70
CA SER A 98 -6.89 11.48 -2.81
C SER A 98 -6.61 12.80 -3.57
N ALA A 99 -6.34 12.66 -4.88
CA ALA A 99 -6.13 13.64 -5.98
C ALA A 99 -6.01 15.17 -5.70
N PRO A 100 -5.21 15.91 -6.51
CA PRO A 100 -4.75 17.25 -6.18
C PRO A 100 -5.85 18.32 -6.28
N GLY A 101 -6.28 18.84 -5.13
CA GLY A 101 -7.00 20.11 -5.03
C GLY A 101 -6.09 21.20 -4.46
N THR A 102 -5.85 22.25 -5.24
CA THR A 102 -4.82 23.30 -5.09
C THR A 102 -5.04 24.30 -3.93
N GLY A 103 -5.28 23.83 -2.70
CA GLY A 103 -5.52 24.74 -1.56
C GLY A 103 -5.14 24.16 -0.20
N VAL A 104 -4.24 24.85 0.51
CA VAL A 104 -3.71 24.49 1.84
C VAL A 104 -4.80 24.24 2.89
N GLY A 105 -5.92 24.98 2.84
CA GLY A 105 -7.04 24.79 3.76
C GLY A 105 -7.88 23.54 3.51
N GLN A 106 -7.89 23.01 2.29
CA GLN A 106 -8.63 21.78 1.96
C GLN A 106 -7.84 20.52 2.32
N VAL A 107 -6.51 20.62 2.46
CA VAL A 107 -5.65 19.48 2.85
C VAL A 107 -5.93 19.05 4.29
N LEU A 108 -6.11 19.99 5.22
CA LEU A 108 -6.37 19.69 6.63
C LEU A 108 -7.75 19.03 6.84
N GLU A 109 -8.79 19.55 6.18
CA GLU A 109 -10.14 19.01 6.29
C GLU A 109 -10.27 17.65 5.58
N ARG A 110 -9.52 17.43 4.49
CA ARG A 110 -9.43 16.11 3.84
C ARG A 110 -8.64 15.10 4.65
N GLY A 111 -7.57 15.52 5.34
CA GLY A 111 -6.85 14.67 6.28
C GLY A 111 -7.82 14.04 7.29
N LYS A 112 -8.73 14.84 7.86
CA LYS A 112 -9.80 14.34 8.73
C LYS A 112 -10.75 13.36 8.03
N GLN A 113 -11.15 13.64 6.79
CA GLN A 113 -12.04 12.74 6.04
C GLN A 113 -11.40 11.39 5.70
N VAL A 114 -10.12 11.38 5.29
CA VAL A 114 -9.37 10.15 5.03
C VAL A 114 -9.26 9.34 6.32
N VAL A 115 -8.98 9.99 7.43
CA VAL A 115 -8.89 9.37 8.75
C VAL A 115 -10.23 8.79 9.20
N GLU A 116 -11.33 9.53 9.03
CA GLU A 116 -12.67 9.05 9.39
C GLU A 116 -13.07 7.84 8.52
N GLN A 117 -12.72 7.86 7.24
CA GLN A 117 -12.96 6.72 6.32
C GLN A 117 -12.12 5.50 6.69
N VAL A 118 -10.83 5.70 6.99
CA VAL A 118 -9.93 4.64 7.44
C VAL A 118 -10.40 4.06 8.76
N GLY A 119 -10.83 4.91 9.69
CA GLY A 119 -11.37 4.45 10.97
C GLY A 119 -12.62 3.59 10.81
N LYS A 120 -13.56 4.03 9.96
CA LYS A 120 -14.75 3.23 9.60
C LYS A 120 -14.40 1.90 8.92
N ARG A 121 -13.32 1.84 8.13
CA ARG A 121 -12.87 0.62 7.42
C ARG A 121 -12.09 -0.34 8.31
N THR A 122 -11.23 0.17 9.17
CA THR A 122 -10.36 -0.60 10.05
C THR A 122 -11.05 -1.00 11.37
N GLY A 123 -12.23 -0.44 11.64
CA GLY A 123 -12.96 -0.66 12.89
C GLY A 123 -12.37 0.12 14.08
N ASN A 124 -11.33 0.92 13.86
CA ASN A 124 -10.74 1.79 14.86
C ASN A 124 -11.32 3.20 14.73
N ASP A 125 -11.76 3.83 15.82
CA ASP A 125 -12.11 5.25 15.75
C ASP A 125 -10.89 6.08 15.33
N SER A 126 -11.11 7.08 14.49
CA SER A 126 -10.15 8.15 14.17
C SER A 126 -9.45 8.72 15.41
N ALA A 127 -10.18 8.86 16.52
CA ALA A 127 -9.65 9.31 17.81
C ALA A 127 -8.67 8.32 18.47
N ASN A 128 -8.72 7.04 18.07
CA ASN A 128 -7.85 5.97 18.56
C ASN A 128 -6.64 5.72 17.64
N MET A 129 -6.50 6.46 16.54
CA MET A 129 -5.34 6.34 15.66
C MET A 129 -4.11 7.00 16.28
N VAL A 130 -2.97 6.32 16.21
CA VAL A 130 -1.69 6.88 16.64
C VAL A 130 -1.27 7.97 15.65
N VAL A 131 -0.87 9.15 16.14
CA VAL A 131 -0.28 10.21 15.31
C VAL A 131 1.22 10.28 15.60
N LYS A 132 2.05 9.99 14.59
CA LYS A 132 3.50 10.09 14.68
C LYS A 132 3.97 11.37 14.00
N LYS A 133 4.72 12.20 14.72
CA LYS A 133 5.44 13.36 14.19
C LYS A 133 6.93 13.10 14.37
N TYR A 134 7.66 12.95 13.27
CA TYR A 134 9.07 12.58 13.32
C TYR A 134 9.96 13.84 13.21
N PRO A 135 10.79 14.21 14.22
CA PRO A 135 12.08 14.85 13.92
C PRO A 135 13.00 13.81 13.26
N GLU A 136 14.00 14.18 12.46
CA GLU A 136 14.91 13.24 11.76
C GLU A 136 15.41 12.10 12.67
N THR A 137 14.71 10.95 12.68
CA THR A 137 15.02 9.89 13.64
C THR A 137 16.09 8.98 13.06
N THR A 138 17.13 8.73 13.83
CA THR A 138 18.05 7.63 13.58
C THR A 138 17.26 6.31 13.57
N HIS A 139 17.04 5.70 12.39
CA HIS A 139 16.45 4.38 12.18
C HIS A 139 17.37 3.25 12.67
N ALA A 140 17.93 3.39 13.88
CA ALA A 140 18.89 2.44 14.41
C ALA A 140 18.25 1.04 14.44
N LYS A 141 18.86 0.13 13.68
CA LYS A 141 18.51 -1.29 13.62
C LYS A 141 17.10 -1.60 13.10
N THR A 142 16.48 -0.69 12.37
CA THR A 142 15.23 -0.99 11.65
C THR A 142 15.55 -1.22 10.17
N VAL A 143 15.00 -2.28 9.59
CA VAL A 143 15.00 -2.51 8.14
C VAL A 143 13.58 -2.27 7.64
N GLU A 144 13.43 -1.40 6.64
CA GLU A 144 12.12 -0.94 6.20
C GLU A 144 11.90 -1.27 4.72
N PHE A 145 10.72 -1.77 4.40
CA PHE A 145 10.30 -2.14 3.06
C PHE A 145 8.95 -1.50 2.73
N ARG A 146 8.87 -0.86 1.58
CA ARG A 146 7.64 -0.22 1.11
C ARG A 146 6.93 -1.10 0.10
N LEU A 147 5.63 -1.33 0.33
CA LEU A 147 4.73 -2.01 -0.61
C LEU A 147 3.89 -0.99 -1.38
N GLN A 148 3.36 -1.41 -2.53
CA GLN A 148 2.65 -0.52 -3.46
C GLN A 148 1.15 -0.49 -3.20
N SER A 149 0.61 -1.49 -2.51
CA SER A 149 -0.81 -1.56 -2.17
C SER A 149 -1.06 -2.11 -0.77
N GLN A 150 -2.20 -1.73 -0.18
CA GLN A 150 -2.66 -2.29 1.10
C GLN A 150 -2.87 -3.81 1.00
N ALA A 151 -3.40 -4.28 -0.13
CA ALA A 151 -3.69 -5.70 -0.30
C ALA A 151 -2.41 -6.57 -0.41
N GLU A 152 -1.30 -6.05 -0.96
CA GLU A 152 0.00 -6.72 -0.85
C GLU A 152 0.47 -6.82 0.61
N LEU A 153 0.26 -5.77 1.40
CA LEU A 153 0.62 -5.75 2.83
C LEU A 153 -0.24 -6.75 3.63
N ASP A 154 -1.54 -6.81 3.34
CA ASP A 154 -2.46 -7.77 3.96
C ASP A 154 -2.10 -9.22 3.58
N ALA A 155 -1.76 -9.47 2.31
CA ALA A 155 -1.29 -10.77 1.85
C ALA A 155 0.04 -11.17 2.50
N LEU A 156 0.97 -10.22 2.65
CA LEU A 156 2.23 -10.42 3.36
C LEU A 156 1.98 -10.80 4.83
N TYR A 157 1.14 -10.03 5.52
CA TYR A 157 0.79 -10.30 6.92
C TYR A 157 0.16 -11.68 7.06
N LYS A 158 -0.79 -12.04 6.18
CA LYS A 158 -1.43 -13.34 6.19
C LYS A 158 -0.41 -14.47 6.01
N SER A 159 0.46 -14.37 5.00
CA SER A 159 1.50 -15.37 4.74
C SER A 159 2.44 -15.55 5.95
N LEU A 160 2.88 -14.44 6.54
CA LEU A 160 3.76 -14.43 7.69
C LEU A 160 3.09 -15.07 8.92
N ARG A 161 1.87 -14.64 9.25
CA ARG A 161 1.09 -15.15 10.38
C ARG A 161 0.83 -16.65 10.24
N ASP A 162 0.35 -17.09 9.07
CA ASP A 162 0.07 -18.50 8.80
C ASP A 162 1.36 -19.35 8.89
N THR A 163 2.49 -18.81 8.43
CA THR A 163 3.81 -19.46 8.54
C THR A 163 4.26 -19.58 10.00
N TRP A 164 4.07 -18.53 10.80
CA TRP A 164 4.45 -18.52 12.20
C TRP A 164 3.59 -19.46 13.03
N GLU A 165 2.27 -19.42 12.85
CA GLU A 165 1.31 -20.30 13.53
C GLU A 165 1.51 -21.78 13.14
N SER A 166 1.81 -22.07 11.87
CA SER A 166 1.97 -23.45 11.39
C SER A 166 3.37 -24.02 11.56
N GLY A 167 4.38 -23.18 11.78
CA GLY A 167 5.79 -23.58 11.83
C GLY A 167 6.37 -24.07 10.49
N ARG A 168 5.66 -23.86 9.36
CA ARG A 168 6.11 -24.32 8.04
C ARG A 168 6.64 -23.16 7.22
N GLY A 169 7.94 -23.21 6.89
CA GLY A 169 8.60 -22.20 6.09
C GLY A 169 7.99 -21.99 4.70
N ARG A 170 7.91 -20.72 4.32
CA ARG A 170 7.30 -20.24 3.07
C ARG A 170 8.08 -19.08 2.50
N ARG A 171 7.87 -18.84 1.21
CA ARG A 171 8.38 -17.68 0.49
C ARG A 171 7.22 -16.88 -0.08
N PHE A 172 7.10 -15.64 0.35
CA PHE A 172 6.20 -14.63 -0.18
C PHE A 172 6.95 -13.77 -1.20
N THR A 173 6.32 -13.45 -2.32
CA THR A 173 6.89 -12.61 -3.38
C THR A 173 5.85 -11.63 -3.89
N VAL A 174 6.21 -10.36 -4.01
CA VAL A 174 5.44 -9.34 -4.73
C VAL A 174 6.15 -9.04 -6.04
N LYS A 175 5.40 -8.98 -7.14
CA LYS A 175 5.87 -8.67 -8.49
C LYS A 175 5.73 -7.20 -8.82
#